data_AF-A0A7C2VQL5-F1
#
_entry.id   AF-A0A7C2VQL5-F1
#
_cell.length_a   1.000
_cell.length_b   1.000
_cell.length_c   1.000
_cell.angle_alpha   90.00
_cell.angle_beta   90.00
_cell.angle_gamma   90.00
#
_symmetry.space_group_name_H-M   'P 1'
#
loop_
_entity.id
_entity.type
_entity.pdbx_description
1 polymer ?
#
loop_
_entity_poly.entity_id
_entity_poly.type
_entity_poly.pdbx_seq_one_letter_code
_entity_poly.pdbx_strand_id
1 'polypeptide(L)'
;LPFEVQAGSFWIRVFDGDGNLVAEREIEVDPSTQSLEDVASAINAAFSGGEVVATVQDGRLTLQAASGYELSFASEGGTRPDTAGFLAALGINAFFTGQRALDIAVNADLEASPNLIATASYASTPGDNAIALGIADLEGEALLEGATPGDYYAGIVGLVAVATQDADRRTEFEEAMLQSLENRRSEVSGVNLDEEMVNLMKFQRAYEAAAKVITAVDEMLETLISMR
;
A
#
# COMPACT_ATOMS: atom_id res chain seq x y z
N LEU A 1 12.40 -0.80 -2.30
CA LEU A 1 12.39 -2.01 -3.15
C LEU A 1 13.69 -2.77 -2.87
N PRO A 2 13.71 -4.09 -2.62
CA PRO A 2 14.97 -4.81 -2.58
C PRO A 2 15.45 -4.93 -4.03
N PHE A 3 16.40 -4.09 -4.42
CA PHE A 3 17.15 -4.31 -5.65
C PHE A 3 18.04 -5.51 -5.41
N GLU A 4 17.75 -6.63 -6.08
CA GLU A 4 18.59 -7.81 -6.00
C GLU A 4 19.92 -7.49 -6.66
N VAL A 5 21.01 -7.59 -5.90
CA VAL A 5 22.35 -7.49 -6.46
C VAL A 5 22.61 -8.77 -7.23
N GLN A 6 23.14 -8.64 -8.45
CA GLN A 6 23.52 -9.75 -9.30
C GLN A 6 24.97 -9.61 -9.75
N ALA A 7 25.53 -10.67 -10.34
CA ALA A 7 26.84 -10.61 -10.96
C ALA A 7 26.84 -9.59 -12.10
N GLY A 8 27.76 -8.62 -12.06
CA GLY A 8 27.84 -7.53 -13.00
C GLY A 8 28.91 -6.52 -12.61
N SER A 9 28.70 -5.27 -12.96
CA SER A 9 29.63 -4.18 -12.66
C SER A 9 28.92 -2.85 -12.45
N PHE A 10 29.64 -1.91 -11.85
CA PHE A 10 29.27 -0.50 -11.85
C PHE A 10 30.48 0.41 -12.08
N TRP A 11 30.21 1.62 -12.58
CA TRP A 11 31.25 2.61 -12.88
C TRP A 11 31.42 3.63 -11.75
N ILE A 12 32.68 3.99 -11.48
CA ILE A 12 33.07 5.13 -10.65
C ILE A 12 33.97 6.04 -11.47
N ARG A 13 33.59 7.31 -11.56
CA ARG A 13 34.35 8.39 -12.20
C ARG A 13 34.74 9.41 -11.15
N VAL A 14 35.95 9.94 -11.29
CA VAL A 14 36.52 10.95 -10.40
C VAL A 14 36.87 12.16 -11.23
N PHE A 15 36.35 13.31 -10.81
CA PHE A 15 36.66 14.62 -11.39
C PHE A 15 37.48 15.44 -10.41
N ASP A 16 38.42 16.26 -10.91
CA ASP A 16 39.09 17.28 -10.10
C ASP A 16 38.20 18.50 -9.86
N GLY A 17 38.66 19.44 -9.03
CA GLY A 17 37.95 20.68 -8.71
C GLY A 17 37.75 21.64 -9.88
N ASP A 18 38.42 21.39 -11.02
CA ASP A 18 38.21 22.12 -12.27
C ASP A 18 37.20 21.40 -13.20
N GLY A 19 36.69 20.24 -12.78
CA GLY A 19 35.71 19.43 -13.51
C GLY A 19 36.32 18.53 -14.59
N ASN A 20 37.64 18.31 -14.58
CA ASN A 20 38.30 17.41 -15.52
C ASN A 20 38.26 15.97 -14.99
N LEU A 21 38.03 15.01 -15.89
CA LEU A 21 38.09 13.59 -15.55
C LEU A 21 39.53 13.20 -15.21
N VAL A 22 39.74 12.73 -13.98
CA VAL A 22 41.03 12.28 -13.46
C VAL A 22 41.14 10.75 -13.58
N ALA A 23 40.07 10.04 -13.24
CA ALA A 23 40.03 8.59 -13.28
C ALA A 23 38.62 8.07 -13.56
N GLU A 24 38.55 6.93 -14.23
CA GLU A 24 37.33 6.18 -14.49
C GLU A 24 37.65 4.69 -14.33
N ARG A 25 36.84 3.99 -13.53
CA ARG A 25 37.03 2.58 -13.19
C ARG A 25 35.70 1.84 -13.21
N GLU A 26 35.73 0.65 -13.76
CA GLU A 26 34.67 -0.34 -13.65
C GLU A 26 34.98 -1.28 -12.48
N ILE A 27 34.01 -1.47 -11.60
CA ILE A 27 34.11 -2.32 -10.42
C ILE A 27 33.18 -3.51 -10.62
N GLU A 28 33.76 -4.70 -10.71
CA GLU A 28 33.01 -5.94 -10.77
C GLU A 28 32.41 -6.29 -9.39
N VAL A 29 31.16 -6.76 -9.42
CA VAL A 29 30.41 -7.19 -8.25
C VAL A 29 29.84 -8.56 -8.53
N ASP A 30 30.11 -9.53 -7.67
CA ASP A 30 29.46 -10.84 -7.65
C ASP A 30 29.05 -11.20 -6.22
N PRO A 31 27.76 -11.07 -5.86
CA PRO A 31 27.28 -11.32 -4.51
C PRO A 31 27.37 -12.80 -4.10
N SER A 32 27.62 -13.71 -5.04
CA SER A 32 27.82 -15.13 -4.73
C SER A 32 29.23 -15.44 -4.22
N THR A 33 30.20 -14.56 -4.52
CA THR A 33 31.62 -14.78 -4.20
C THR A 33 32.27 -13.64 -3.42
N GLN A 34 31.66 -12.45 -3.38
CA GLN A 34 32.21 -11.25 -2.74
C GLN A 34 31.34 -10.74 -1.59
N SER A 35 32.00 -10.34 -0.50
CA SER A 35 31.42 -9.55 0.60
C SER A 35 31.46 -8.05 0.29
N LEU A 36 30.79 -7.24 1.12
CA LEU A 36 30.84 -5.78 1.00
C LEU A 36 32.26 -5.24 1.23
N GLU A 37 33.01 -5.89 2.11
CA GLU A 37 34.42 -5.62 2.40
C GLU A 37 35.33 -5.95 1.20
N ASP A 38 35.01 -7.00 0.44
CA ASP A 38 35.74 -7.34 -0.79
C ASP A 38 35.51 -6.27 -1.85
N VAL A 39 34.27 -5.80 -2.01
CA VAL A 39 33.94 -4.70 -2.94
C VAL A 39 34.64 -3.40 -2.52
N ALA A 40 34.65 -3.04 -1.23
CA ALA A 40 35.39 -1.88 -0.74
C ALA A 40 36.90 -1.99 -1.03
N SER A 41 37.46 -3.19 -0.84
CA SER A 41 38.87 -3.46 -1.15
C SER A 41 39.16 -3.34 -2.65
N ALA A 42 38.25 -3.83 -3.51
CA ALA A 42 38.37 -3.70 -4.96
C ALA A 42 38.34 -2.24 -5.41
N ILE A 43 37.47 -1.40 -4.82
CA ILE A 43 37.43 0.04 -5.09
C ILE A 43 38.75 0.70 -4.68
N ASN A 44 39.23 0.46 -3.46
CA ASN A 44 40.50 1.02 -2.98
C ASN A 44 41.69 0.58 -3.84
N ALA A 45 41.69 -0.65 -4.35
CA ALA A 45 42.71 -1.13 -5.27
C ALA A 45 42.65 -0.43 -6.65
N ALA A 46 41.43 -0.20 -7.17
CA ALA A 46 41.21 0.49 -8.44
C ALA A 46 41.62 1.97 -8.40
N PHE A 47 41.53 2.61 -7.22
CA PHE A 47 41.90 4.00 -6.94
C PHE A 47 43.10 4.10 -5.98
N SER A 48 44.19 3.42 -6.33
CA SER A 48 45.42 3.41 -5.52
C SER A 48 46.13 4.78 -5.41
N GLY A 49 45.71 5.79 -6.19
CA GLY A 49 46.17 7.17 -6.07
C GLY A 49 45.58 7.91 -4.86
N GLY A 50 44.61 7.30 -4.18
CA GLY A 50 43.95 7.87 -3.00
C GLY A 50 42.85 8.87 -3.34
N GLU A 51 42.38 8.90 -4.58
CA GLU A 51 41.30 9.77 -5.05
C GLU A 51 39.95 9.41 -4.40
N VAL A 52 39.75 8.11 -4.14
CA VAL A 52 38.55 7.55 -3.52
C VAL A 52 38.98 6.62 -2.39
N VAL A 53 38.33 6.76 -1.24
CA VAL A 53 38.46 5.84 -0.12
C VAL A 53 37.11 5.18 0.14
N ALA A 54 37.07 3.86 0.00
CA ALA A 54 35.94 3.03 0.32
C ALA A 54 36.13 2.37 1.70
N THR A 55 35.15 2.52 2.58
CA THR A 55 35.15 1.89 3.91
C THR A 55 33.82 1.19 4.18
N VAL A 56 33.86 0.09 4.92
CA VAL A 56 32.66 -0.58 5.42
C VAL A 56 32.61 -0.39 6.93
N GLN A 57 31.56 0.26 7.41
CA GLN A 57 31.31 0.44 8.84
C GLN A 57 29.84 0.15 9.12
N ASP A 58 29.57 -0.67 10.15
CA ASP A 58 28.22 -1.05 10.56
C ASP A 58 27.37 -1.61 9.41
N GLY A 59 27.99 -2.36 8.50
CA GLY A 59 27.34 -2.94 7.32
C GLY A 59 27.00 -1.93 6.22
N ARG A 60 27.54 -0.71 6.29
CA ARG A 60 27.37 0.33 5.26
C ARG A 60 28.67 0.60 4.56
N LEU A 61 28.63 0.55 3.23
CA LEU A 61 29.70 1.04 2.37
C LEU A 61 29.63 2.56 2.31
N THR A 62 30.73 3.22 2.67
CA THR A 62 30.91 4.67 2.53
C THR A 62 32.00 4.92 1.52
N LEU A 63 31.69 5.74 0.52
CA LEU A 63 32.63 6.23 -0.49
C LEU A 63 32.95 7.68 -0.17
N GLN A 64 34.23 7.98 0.03
CA GLN A 64 34.70 9.33 0.29
C GLN A 64 35.69 9.74 -0.80
N ALA A 65 35.35 10.80 -1.53
CA ALA A 65 36.32 11.48 -2.39
C ALA A 65 37.37 12.20 -1.54
N ALA A 66 38.63 12.15 -1.95
CA ALA A 66 39.65 13.01 -1.37
C ALA A 66 39.36 14.50 -1.66
N SER A 67 39.94 15.39 -0.86
CA SER A 67 39.72 16.83 -0.99
C SER A 67 40.08 17.33 -2.40
N GLY A 68 39.14 18.04 -3.03
CA GLY A 68 39.31 18.55 -4.40
C GLY A 68 38.92 17.56 -5.49
N TYR A 69 38.34 16.42 -5.13
CA TYR A 69 37.75 15.47 -6.07
C TYR A 69 36.24 15.31 -5.86
N GLU A 70 35.52 15.03 -6.94
CA GLU A 70 34.09 14.71 -6.95
C GLU A 70 33.86 13.34 -7.58
N LEU A 71 32.87 12.59 -7.04
CA LEU A 71 32.49 11.28 -7.57
C LEU A 71 31.29 11.39 -8.49
N SER A 72 31.31 10.61 -9.55
CA SER A 72 30.15 10.35 -10.40
C SER A 72 30.03 8.86 -10.68
N PHE A 73 28.81 8.39 -10.78
CA PHE A 73 28.49 7.01 -11.14
C PHE A 73 27.88 6.91 -12.54
N ALA A 74 28.01 7.95 -13.36
CA ALA A 74 27.62 7.89 -14.77
C ALA A 74 28.64 7.08 -15.58
N SER A 75 28.20 6.50 -16.70
CA SER A 75 29.07 5.89 -17.72
C SER A 75 28.91 6.66 -19.03
N GLU A 76 29.97 6.84 -19.79
CA GLU A 76 29.85 7.36 -21.16
C GLU A 76 29.44 6.26 -22.14
N GLY A 77 28.76 6.63 -23.23
CA GLY A 77 28.49 5.71 -24.35
C GLY A 77 27.23 4.84 -24.22
N GLY A 78 26.28 5.21 -23.34
CA GLY A 78 24.93 4.62 -23.32
C GLY A 78 24.82 3.23 -22.71
N THR A 79 25.88 2.72 -22.06
CA THR A 79 25.78 1.49 -21.26
C THR A 79 25.19 1.82 -19.89
N ARG A 80 24.31 0.94 -19.38
CA ARG A 80 23.78 1.08 -18.02
C ARG A 80 24.95 1.13 -17.03
N PRO A 81 25.13 2.21 -16.26
CA PRO A 81 26.33 2.38 -15.44
C PRO A 81 26.41 1.45 -14.23
N ASP A 82 25.32 0.75 -13.90
CA ASP A 82 25.25 -0.26 -12.85
C ASP A 82 24.43 -1.45 -13.37
N THR A 83 25.12 -2.46 -13.89
CA THR A 83 24.53 -3.72 -14.37
C THR A 83 24.32 -4.71 -13.23
N ALA A 84 25.05 -4.57 -12.13
CA ALA A 84 24.91 -5.38 -10.92
C ALA A 84 23.69 -5.01 -10.08
N GLY A 85 23.13 -3.80 -10.25
CA GLY A 85 22.10 -3.25 -9.37
C GLY A 85 22.63 -2.87 -7.98
N PHE A 86 23.95 -2.79 -7.84
CA PHE A 86 24.65 -2.64 -6.56
C PHE A 86 24.46 -1.25 -5.95
N LEU A 87 24.54 -0.18 -6.76
CA LEU A 87 24.38 1.19 -6.28
C LEU A 87 22.97 1.42 -5.75
N ALA A 88 21.96 0.94 -6.49
CA ALA A 88 20.57 1.02 -6.09
C ALA A 88 20.29 0.22 -4.80
N ALA A 89 20.88 -0.97 -4.66
CA ALA A 89 20.75 -1.79 -3.45
C ALA A 89 21.33 -1.12 -2.20
N LEU A 90 22.41 -0.35 -2.36
CA LEU A 90 23.02 0.44 -1.29
C LEU A 90 22.39 1.82 -1.09
N GLY A 91 21.42 2.20 -1.93
CA GLY A 91 20.80 3.53 -1.90
C GLY A 91 21.71 4.66 -2.37
N ILE A 92 22.81 4.35 -3.06
CA ILE A 92 23.72 5.32 -3.64
C ILE A 92 23.10 5.87 -4.92
N ASN A 93 23.00 7.20 -5.02
CA ASN A 93 22.41 7.90 -6.17
C ASN A 93 20.99 7.42 -6.52
N ALA A 94 20.21 7.01 -5.51
CA ALA A 94 18.85 6.51 -5.69
C ALA A 94 17.82 7.65 -5.73
N PHE A 95 16.91 7.59 -6.71
CA PHE A 95 15.80 8.54 -6.85
C PHE A 95 14.74 8.34 -5.75
N PHE A 96 14.42 7.07 -5.46
CA PHE A 96 13.49 6.67 -4.42
C PHE A 96 14.23 6.01 -3.26
N THR A 97 13.70 6.20 -2.06
CA THR A 97 14.10 5.53 -0.82
C THR A 97 12.98 4.63 -0.32
N GLY A 98 13.25 3.84 0.72
CA GLY A 98 12.29 2.89 1.27
C GLY A 98 12.42 1.48 0.70
N GLN A 99 11.88 0.51 1.44
CA GLN A 99 11.99 -0.91 1.14
C GLN A 99 10.66 -1.53 0.75
N ARG A 100 9.53 -0.94 1.19
CA ARG A 100 8.17 -1.47 1.07
C ARG A 100 7.21 -0.35 0.66
N ALA A 101 6.00 -0.73 0.25
CA ALA A 101 4.96 0.24 -0.12
C ALA A 101 4.61 1.24 0.99
N LEU A 102 4.82 0.88 2.26
CA LEU A 102 4.52 1.76 3.41
C LEU A 102 5.57 2.87 3.61
N ASP A 103 6.82 2.64 3.20
CA ASP A 103 7.96 3.52 3.49
C ASP A 103 8.68 4.02 2.22
N ILE A 104 8.13 3.75 1.04
CA ILE A 104 8.62 4.31 -0.21
C ILE A 104 8.44 5.83 -0.21
N ALA A 105 9.51 6.55 -0.57
CA ALA A 105 9.52 8.00 -0.65
C ALA A 105 10.49 8.48 -1.73
N VAL A 106 10.36 9.73 -2.17
CA VAL A 106 11.43 10.38 -2.95
C VAL A 106 12.60 10.65 -2.01
N ASN A 107 13.82 10.57 -2.52
CA ASN A 107 14.99 10.90 -1.73
C ASN A 107 14.91 12.36 -1.21
N ALA A 108 15.01 12.54 0.11
CA ALA A 108 14.86 13.84 0.75
C ALA A 108 15.86 14.90 0.25
N ASP A 109 17.05 14.48 -0.19
CA ASP A 109 18.04 15.39 -0.78
C ASP A 109 17.55 15.93 -2.14
N LEU A 110 16.88 15.08 -2.94
CA LEU A 110 16.27 15.48 -4.21
C LEU A 110 15.04 16.36 -4.00
N GLU A 111 14.24 16.09 -2.95
CA GLU A 111 13.12 16.96 -2.57
C GLU A 111 13.63 18.35 -2.14
N ALA A 112 14.70 18.40 -1.34
CA ALA A 112 15.30 19.64 -0.88
C ALA A 112 16.01 20.41 -2.00
N SER A 113 16.54 19.71 -3.02
CA SER A 113 17.29 20.30 -4.12
C SER A 113 17.11 19.51 -5.42
N PRO A 114 16.06 19.81 -6.21
CA PRO A 114 15.82 19.15 -7.50
C PRO A 114 16.95 19.31 -8.53
N ASN A 115 17.83 20.31 -8.35
CA ASN A 115 19.02 20.51 -9.17
C ASN A 115 20.05 19.36 -9.06
N LEU A 116 19.90 18.46 -8.09
CA LEU A 116 20.70 17.25 -7.96
C LEU A 116 20.30 16.16 -8.98
N ILE A 117 19.15 16.31 -9.65
CA ILE A 117 18.75 15.42 -10.73
C ILE A 117 19.54 15.78 -11.99
N ALA A 118 20.43 14.88 -12.40
CA ALA A 118 21.12 15.00 -13.68
C ALA A 118 20.12 14.80 -14.83
N THR A 119 19.78 15.87 -15.55
CA THR A 119 18.87 15.81 -16.71
C THR A 119 19.59 15.64 -18.05
N ALA A 120 20.88 16.00 -18.09
CA ALA A 120 21.75 15.85 -19.24
C ALA A 120 22.48 14.50 -19.19
N SER A 121 22.75 13.92 -20.35
CA SER A 121 23.49 12.66 -20.46
C SER A 121 24.99 12.80 -20.14
N TYR A 122 25.54 14.01 -20.27
CA TYR A 122 26.95 14.30 -20.05
C TYR A 122 27.15 15.64 -19.32
N ALA A 123 28.34 15.81 -18.72
CA ALA A 123 28.77 17.10 -18.21
C ALA A 123 29.02 18.09 -19.36
N SER A 124 28.82 19.39 -19.10
CA SER A 124 29.13 20.46 -20.06
C SER A 124 28.38 20.37 -21.40
N THR A 125 27.16 19.82 -21.41
CA THR A 125 26.24 19.82 -22.56
C THR A 125 25.00 20.70 -22.30
N PRO A 126 25.13 22.05 -22.33
CA PRO A 126 23.98 22.94 -22.10
C PRO A 126 22.80 22.64 -23.02
N GLY A 127 21.61 22.46 -22.44
CA GLY A 127 20.38 22.18 -23.17
C GLY A 127 20.08 20.70 -23.42
N ASP A 128 20.98 19.80 -23.02
CA ASP A 128 20.71 18.36 -23.04
C ASP A 128 19.69 17.96 -21.96
N ASN A 129 18.63 17.30 -22.38
CA ASN A 129 17.54 16.79 -21.54
C ASN A 129 17.28 15.29 -21.76
N ALA A 130 18.23 14.55 -22.33
CA ALA A 130 18.04 13.14 -22.69
C ALA A 130 17.65 12.26 -21.49
N ILE A 131 18.20 12.50 -20.29
CA ILE A 131 17.81 11.75 -19.09
C ILE A 131 16.40 12.13 -18.65
N ALA A 132 16.04 13.42 -18.73
CA ALA A 132 14.68 13.85 -18.38
C ALA A 132 13.62 13.25 -19.33
N LEU A 133 13.93 13.16 -20.62
CA LEU A 133 13.09 12.44 -21.59
C LEU A 133 13.02 10.95 -21.27
N GLY A 134 14.16 10.31 -20.96
CA GLY A 134 14.18 8.91 -20.56
C GLY A 134 13.34 8.63 -19.30
N ILE A 135 13.33 9.53 -18.31
CA ILE A 135 12.46 9.43 -17.13
C ILE A 135 10.99 9.56 -17.53
N ALA A 136 10.65 10.49 -18.42
CA ALA A 136 9.28 10.66 -18.90
C ALA A 136 8.79 9.44 -19.68
N ASP A 137 9.66 8.84 -20.50
CA ASP A 137 9.34 7.65 -21.29
C ASP A 137 9.02 6.42 -20.42
N LEU A 138 9.53 6.35 -19.17
CA LEU A 138 9.20 5.27 -18.23
C LEU A 138 7.70 5.13 -17.95
N GLU A 139 6.91 6.20 -18.13
CA GLU A 139 5.45 6.14 -17.99
C GLU A 139 4.83 5.14 -18.99
N GLY A 140 5.38 5.05 -20.21
CA GLY A 140 4.91 4.18 -21.27
C GLY A 140 5.55 2.79 -21.29
N GLU A 141 6.56 2.54 -20.47
CA GLU A 141 7.30 1.29 -20.44
C GLU A 141 6.62 0.23 -19.59
N ALA A 142 6.66 -1.02 -20.05
CA ALA A 142 6.04 -2.17 -19.38
C ALA A 142 6.90 -2.69 -18.21
N LEU A 143 7.02 -1.90 -17.16
CA LEU A 143 7.93 -2.13 -16.03
C LEU A 143 7.38 -3.06 -14.94
N LEU A 144 6.06 -3.18 -14.82
CA LEU A 144 5.40 -3.87 -13.70
C LEU A 144 4.65 -5.10 -14.22
N GLU A 145 5.32 -6.25 -14.20
CA GLU A 145 4.76 -7.54 -14.66
C GLU A 145 4.24 -7.49 -16.10
N GLY A 146 4.89 -6.72 -16.97
CA GLY A 146 4.47 -6.53 -18.37
C GLY A 146 3.37 -5.49 -18.58
N ALA A 147 3.00 -4.74 -17.54
CA ALA A 147 2.11 -3.59 -17.61
C ALA A 147 2.88 -2.27 -17.39
N THR A 148 2.34 -1.18 -17.95
CA THR A 148 2.81 0.17 -17.63
C THR A 148 2.47 0.51 -16.17
N PRO A 149 3.18 1.46 -15.52
CA PRO A 149 2.80 1.93 -14.20
C PRO A 149 1.34 2.36 -14.09
N GLY A 150 0.81 3.02 -15.14
CA GLY A 150 -0.58 3.45 -15.22
C GLY A 150 -1.56 2.28 -15.28
N ASP A 151 -1.31 1.30 -16.16
CA ASP A 151 -2.17 0.12 -16.31
C ASP A 151 -2.16 -0.75 -15.04
N TYR A 152 -0.98 -0.93 -14.44
CA TYR A 152 -0.84 -1.69 -13.20
C TYR A 152 -1.61 -1.04 -12.04
N TYR A 153 -1.51 0.29 -11.92
CA TYR A 153 -2.29 1.05 -10.93
C TYR A 153 -3.80 0.95 -11.19
N ALA A 154 -4.24 1.06 -12.45
CA ALA A 154 -5.64 0.88 -12.81
C ALA A 154 -6.15 -0.53 -12.48
N GLY A 155 -5.31 -1.56 -12.63
CA GLY A 155 -5.60 -2.94 -12.21
C GLY A 155 -5.83 -3.07 -10.71
N ILE A 156 -4.98 -2.45 -9.88
CA ILE A 156 -5.15 -2.42 -8.41
C ILE A 156 -6.47 -1.74 -8.04
N VAL A 157 -6.74 -0.56 -8.61
CA VAL A 157 -7.99 0.17 -8.37
C VAL A 157 -9.21 -0.66 -8.78
N GLY A 158 -9.13 -1.35 -9.93
CA GLY A 158 -10.16 -2.25 -10.41
C GLY A 158 -10.45 -3.42 -9.46
N LEU A 159 -9.39 -4.05 -8.92
CA LEU A 159 -9.54 -5.13 -7.94
C LEU A 159 -10.26 -4.65 -6.67
N VAL A 160 -9.87 -3.49 -6.14
CA VAL A 160 -10.52 -2.90 -4.97
C VAL A 160 -11.97 -2.57 -5.29
N ALA A 161 -12.26 -1.98 -6.45
CA ALA A 161 -13.62 -1.64 -6.85
C ALA A 161 -14.53 -2.87 -6.95
N VAL A 162 -14.04 -3.98 -7.53
CA VAL A 162 -14.80 -5.24 -7.60
C VAL A 162 -15.04 -5.81 -6.21
N ALA A 163 -14.04 -5.80 -5.33
CA ALA A 163 -14.18 -6.28 -3.94
C ALA A 163 -15.21 -5.46 -3.15
N THR A 164 -15.18 -4.13 -3.28
CA THR A 164 -16.16 -3.23 -2.66
C THR A 164 -17.57 -3.51 -3.19
N GLN A 165 -17.73 -3.63 -4.51
CA GLN A 165 -19.04 -3.92 -5.09
C GLN A 165 -19.61 -5.27 -4.64
N ASP A 166 -18.76 -6.29 -4.47
CA ASP A 166 -19.17 -7.58 -3.91
C ASP A 166 -19.60 -7.47 -2.44
N ALA A 167 -18.86 -6.71 -1.63
CA ALA A 167 -19.20 -6.45 -0.24
C ALA A 167 -20.53 -5.69 -0.09
N ASP A 168 -20.78 -4.67 -0.94
CA ASP A 168 -22.03 -3.91 -0.94
C ASP A 168 -23.22 -4.82 -1.29
N ARG A 169 -23.11 -5.62 -2.35
CA ARG A 169 -24.17 -6.57 -2.74
C ARG A 169 -24.46 -7.60 -1.65
N ARG A 170 -23.43 -8.10 -0.96
CA ARG A 170 -23.61 -9.03 0.17
C ARG A 170 -24.35 -8.36 1.31
N THR A 171 -23.98 -7.12 1.63
CA THR A 171 -24.65 -6.32 2.67
C THR A 171 -26.12 -6.11 2.34
N GLU A 172 -26.44 -5.67 1.12
CA GLU A 172 -27.82 -5.52 0.65
C GLU A 172 -28.63 -6.83 0.74
N PHE A 173 -28.00 -7.96 0.37
CA PHE A 173 -28.64 -9.27 0.47
C PHE A 173 -28.91 -9.68 1.92
N GLU A 174 -27.94 -9.48 2.82
CA GLU A 174 -28.08 -9.79 4.24
C GLU A 174 -29.14 -8.90 4.91
N GLU A 175 -29.20 -7.61 4.58
CA GLU A 175 -30.26 -6.70 5.03
C GLU A 175 -31.64 -7.14 4.57
N ALA A 176 -31.79 -7.51 3.29
CA ALA A 176 -33.06 -8.01 2.76
C ALA A 176 -33.48 -9.33 3.44
N MET A 177 -32.51 -10.22 3.70
CA MET A 177 -32.75 -11.48 4.41
C MET A 177 -33.18 -11.22 5.86
N LEU A 178 -32.50 -10.30 6.56
CA LEU A 178 -32.85 -9.89 7.91
C LEU A 178 -34.29 -9.35 7.95
N GLN A 179 -34.63 -8.42 7.06
CA GLN A 179 -35.98 -7.84 6.99
C GLN A 179 -37.05 -8.93 6.77
N SER A 180 -36.78 -9.91 5.90
CA SER A 180 -37.67 -11.04 5.65
C SER A 180 -37.87 -11.90 6.91
N LEU A 181 -36.78 -12.18 7.64
CA LEU A 181 -36.84 -12.92 8.90
C LEU A 181 -37.59 -12.15 9.99
N GLU A 182 -37.41 -10.84 10.09
CA GLU A 182 -38.12 -9.98 11.03
C GLU A 182 -39.63 -9.91 10.74
N ASN A 183 -40.00 -9.81 9.47
CA ASN A 183 -41.39 -9.87 9.03
C ASN A 183 -42.00 -11.23 9.43
N ARG A 184 -41.32 -12.34 9.14
CA ARG A 184 -41.80 -13.68 9.48
C ARG A 184 -41.89 -13.91 10.99
N ARG A 185 -40.95 -13.38 11.76
CA ARG A 185 -41.03 -13.37 13.24
C ARG A 185 -42.27 -12.62 13.71
N SER A 186 -42.56 -11.47 13.10
CA SER A 186 -43.71 -10.62 13.43
C SER A 186 -45.04 -11.24 12.99
N GLU A 187 -45.08 -12.04 11.93
CA GLU A 187 -46.28 -12.81 11.55
C GLU A 187 -46.62 -13.90 12.57
N VAL A 188 -45.60 -14.61 13.09
CA VAL A 188 -45.80 -15.72 14.04
C VAL A 188 -46.00 -15.21 15.47
N SER A 189 -45.24 -14.19 15.86
CA SER A 189 -45.18 -13.70 17.25
C SER A 189 -45.93 -12.37 17.44
N GLY A 190 -46.41 -11.77 16.35
CA GLY A 190 -47.18 -10.54 16.39
C GLY A 190 -48.57 -10.80 16.91
N VAL A 191 -48.97 -9.98 17.87
CA VAL A 191 -50.30 -10.00 18.44
C VAL A 191 -51.12 -8.94 17.73
N ASN A 192 -52.26 -9.32 17.16
CA ASN A 192 -53.18 -8.34 16.60
C ASN A 192 -54.00 -7.72 17.73
N LEU A 193 -53.67 -6.47 18.10
CA LEU A 193 -54.33 -5.75 19.19
C LEU A 193 -55.85 -5.63 18.98
N ASP A 194 -56.33 -5.60 17.74
CA ASP A 194 -57.76 -5.55 17.45
C ASP A 194 -58.44 -6.90 17.74
N GLU A 195 -57.80 -8.02 17.41
CA GLU A 195 -58.31 -9.36 17.76
C GLU A 195 -58.27 -9.59 19.27
N GLU A 196 -57.19 -9.18 19.96
CA GLU A 196 -57.12 -9.22 21.41
C GLU A 196 -58.19 -8.33 22.06
N MET A 197 -58.45 -7.14 21.52
CA MET A 197 -59.52 -6.25 22.00
C MET A 197 -60.90 -6.87 21.82
N VAL A 198 -61.17 -7.50 20.67
CA VAL A 198 -62.44 -8.21 20.42
C VAL A 198 -62.60 -9.39 21.38
N ASN A 199 -61.53 -10.17 21.59
CA ASN A 199 -61.53 -11.26 22.57
C ASN A 199 -61.74 -10.75 23.99
N LEU A 200 -61.09 -9.65 24.37
CA LEU A 200 -61.27 -8.99 25.66
C LEU A 200 -62.72 -8.54 25.85
N MET A 201 -63.32 -7.85 24.87
CA MET A 201 -64.73 -7.44 24.92
C MET A 201 -65.67 -8.65 25.00
N LYS A 202 -65.36 -9.73 24.30
CA LYS A 202 -66.12 -10.99 24.37
C LYS A 202 -66.04 -11.59 25.78
N PHE A 203 -64.86 -11.64 26.39
CA PHE A 203 -64.69 -12.13 27.76
C PHE A 203 -65.38 -11.23 28.79
N GLN A 204 -65.31 -9.90 28.63
CA GLN A 204 -66.04 -8.95 29.49
C GLN A 204 -67.56 -9.18 29.41
N ARG A 205 -68.12 -9.28 28.20
CA ARG A 205 -69.56 -9.56 28.02
C ARG A 205 -69.97 -10.91 28.59
N ALA A 206 -69.13 -11.94 28.41
CA ALA A 206 -69.39 -13.25 28.99
C ALA A 206 -69.36 -13.21 30.53
N TYR A 207 -68.45 -12.44 31.13
CA TYR A 207 -68.36 -12.23 32.56
C TYR A 207 -69.58 -11.49 33.11
N GLU A 208 -70.01 -10.40 32.45
CA GLU A 208 -71.24 -9.68 32.79
C GLU A 208 -72.49 -10.58 32.70
N ALA A 209 -72.57 -11.42 31.67
CA ALA A 209 -73.66 -12.37 31.52
C ALA A 209 -73.65 -13.42 32.64
N ALA A 210 -72.48 -13.96 32.98
CA ALA A 210 -72.33 -14.90 34.10
C ALA A 210 -72.71 -14.25 35.44
N ALA A 211 -72.31 -12.99 35.67
CA ALA A 211 -72.70 -12.24 36.87
C ALA A 211 -74.21 -12.08 36.98
N LYS A 212 -74.90 -11.74 35.87
CA LYS A 212 -76.37 -11.67 35.84
C LYS A 212 -77.05 -13.00 36.13
N VAL A 213 -76.49 -14.11 35.63
CA VAL A 213 -77.00 -15.46 35.94
C VAL A 213 -76.83 -15.75 37.44
N ILE A 214 -75.69 -15.41 38.03
CA ILE A 214 -75.45 -15.57 39.47
C ILE A 214 -76.46 -14.74 40.27
N THR A 215 -76.68 -13.47 39.90
CA THR A 215 -77.68 -12.61 40.55
C THR A 215 -79.08 -13.21 40.46
N ALA A 216 -79.49 -13.70 39.29
CA ALA A 216 -80.79 -14.34 39.13
C ALA A 216 -80.91 -15.63 39.97
N VAL A 217 -79.82 -16.40 40.11
CA VAL A 217 -79.78 -17.57 40.99
C VAL A 217 -79.87 -17.17 42.46
N ASP A 218 -79.18 -16.10 42.86
CA ASP A 218 -79.21 -15.56 44.22
C ASP A 218 -80.63 -15.07 44.60
N GLU A 219 -81.28 -14.33 43.71
CA GLU A 219 -82.68 -13.90 43.85
C GLU A 219 -83.65 -15.10 43.95
N MET A 220 -83.42 -16.16 43.15
CA MET A 220 -84.19 -17.41 43.26
C MET A 220 -83.97 -18.09 44.62
N LEU A 221 -82.74 -18.12 45.14
CA LEU A 221 -82.42 -18.71 46.44
C LEU A 221 -83.01 -17.90 47.61
N GLU A 222 -82.96 -16.58 47.57
CA GLU A 222 -83.60 -15.71 48.56
C GLU A 222 -85.12 -15.89 48.60
N THR A 223 -85.75 -16.00 47.43
CA THR A 223 -87.19 -16.26 47.34
C THR A 223 -87.55 -17.60 47.98
N LEU A 224 -86.74 -18.66 47.76
CA LEU A 224 -86.94 -19.97 48.40
C LEU A 224 -86.74 -19.94 49.92
N ILE A 225 -85.76 -19.16 50.41
CA ILE A 225 -85.48 -19.04 51.85
C ILE A 225 -86.55 -18.22 52.57
N SER A 226 -87.06 -17.15 51.96
CA SER A 226 -88.08 -16.26 52.54
C SER A 226 -89.50 -16.85 52.57
N MET A 227 -89.74 -17.95 51.84
CA MET A 227 -91.00 -18.70 51.85
C MET A 227 -91.10 -19.73 53.00
N ARG A 228 -90.14 -19.75 53.93
CA ARG A 228 -90.12 -20.63 55.11
C ARG A 228 -90.27 -19.83 56.40
#